data_AF-A0A6B2Z984-F1
#
_entry.id   AF-A0A6B2Z984-F1
#
_cell.length_a   1.000
_cell.length_b   1.000
_cell.length_c   1.000
_cell.angle_alpha   90.00
_cell.angle_beta   90.00
_cell.angle_gamma   90.00
#
_symmetry.space_group_name_H-M   'P 1'
#
loop_
_entity.id
_entity.type
_entity.pdbx_description
1 polymer ?
#
loop_
_entity_poly.entity_id
_entity_poly.type
_entity_poly.pdbx_seq_one_letter_code
_entity_poly.pdbx_strand_id
1 'polypeptide(L)'
;MTTDPSTQLEVIRGAVARHIAHALVSNVHSRARAARDLAHELDNNWANIDDLVDQHLISDGYSTAEVRRESANETPDPWGPGVTRDQAMANVVTLHLAEALLDGKSEEVRTWARGLAHELKRERIDLIDDIGRHMQRMALGGPTNEIPF
;
A
#
# COMPACT_ATOMS: atom_id res chain seq x y z
N MET A 1 -8.26 -15.48 36.97
CA MET A 1 -6.85 -15.27 36.58
C MET A 1 -6.77 -13.94 35.87
N THR A 2 -6.36 -12.89 36.58
CA THR A 2 -6.04 -11.58 35.99
C THR A 2 -4.57 -11.63 35.60
N THR A 3 -4.27 -11.78 34.31
CA THR A 3 -2.89 -11.65 33.81
C THR A 3 -2.42 -10.23 34.05
N ASP A 4 -1.26 -10.10 34.68
CA ASP A 4 -0.58 -8.82 34.90
C ASP A 4 -0.45 -8.05 33.57
N PRO A 5 -0.89 -6.78 33.50
CA PRO A 5 -0.79 -5.95 32.29
C PRO A 5 0.62 -5.89 31.70
N SER A 6 1.66 -5.97 32.54
CA SER A 6 3.06 -5.95 32.10
C SER A 6 3.39 -7.22 31.33
N THR A 7 2.94 -8.38 31.83
CA THR A 7 3.08 -9.68 31.13
C THR A 7 2.33 -9.69 29.80
N GLN A 8 1.13 -9.10 29.74
CA GLN A 8 0.37 -9.01 28.49
C GLN A 8 1.09 -8.15 27.45
N LEU A 9 1.68 -7.04 27.88
CA LEU A 9 2.43 -6.15 26.99
C LEU A 9 3.66 -6.85 26.40
N GLU A 10 4.40 -7.62 27.21
CA GLU A 10 5.55 -8.39 26.73
C GLU A 10 5.15 -9.44 25.69
N VAL A 11 4.03 -10.14 25.91
CA VAL A 11 3.50 -11.11 24.93
C VAL A 11 3.13 -10.44 23.62
N ILE A 12 2.48 -9.27 23.68
CA ILE A 12 2.11 -8.49 22.49
C ILE A 12 3.37 -8.02 21.77
N ARG A 13 4.35 -7.46 22.47
CA ARG A 13 5.62 -7.01 21.89
C ARG A 13 6.35 -8.15 21.19
N GLY A 14 6.42 -9.33 21.80
CA GLY A 14 7.01 -10.51 21.17
C GLY A 14 6.24 -10.98 19.94
N ALA A 15 4.91 -10.94 19.96
CA ALA A 15 4.10 -11.31 18.80
C ALA A 15 4.27 -10.33 17.63
N VAL A 16 4.29 -9.02 17.91
CA VAL A 16 4.50 -7.97 16.91
C VAL A 16 5.91 -8.06 16.32
N ALA A 17 6.94 -8.19 17.15
CA ALA A 17 8.33 -8.31 16.70
C ALA A 17 8.53 -9.52 15.77
N ARG A 18 7.94 -10.67 16.10
CA ARG A 18 7.97 -11.86 15.22
C ARG A 18 7.27 -11.60 13.89
N HIS A 19 6.11 -10.94 13.91
CA HIS A 19 5.38 -10.62 12.68
C HIS A 19 6.18 -9.70 11.76
N ILE A 20 6.84 -8.68 12.33
CA ILE A 20 7.73 -7.78 11.60
C ILE A 20 8.91 -8.57 11.03
N ALA A 21 9.60 -9.40 11.82
CA ALA A 21 10.70 -10.22 11.35
C ALA A 21 10.32 -11.09 10.13
N HIS A 22 9.19 -11.81 10.21
CA HIS A 22 8.67 -12.64 9.11
C HIS A 22 8.26 -11.83 7.88
N ALA A 23 7.76 -10.61 8.09
CA ALA A 23 7.37 -9.73 7.00
C ALA A 23 8.60 -9.12 6.28
N LEU A 24 9.68 -8.80 7.01
CA LEU A 24 10.90 -8.25 6.44
C LEU A 24 11.62 -9.22 5.50
N VAL A 25 11.59 -10.53 5.81
CA VAL A 25 12.23 -11.59 5.00
C VAL A 25 11.30 -12.19 3.93
N SER A 26 10.10 -11.64 3.79
CA SER A 26 9.12 -12.11 2.82
C SER A 26 9.39 -11.50 1.44
N ASN A 27 9.31 -12.32 0.39
CA ASN A 27 9.41 -11.86 -1.02
C ASN A 27 8.25 -10.94 -1.46
N VAL A 28 7.25 -10.72 -0.60
CA VAL A 28 6.16 -9.77 -0.81
C VAL A 28 6.59 -8.37 -0.37
N HIS A 29 7.01 -7.54 -1.33
CA HIS A 29 7.51 -6.18 -1.10
C HIS A 29 6.56 -5.28 -0.29
N SER A 30 5.25 -5.35 -0.55
CA SER A 30 4.26 -4.55 0.21
C SER A 30 4.19 -4.97 1.68
N ARG A 31 4.41 -6.25 1.99
CA ARG A 31 4.44 -6.78 3.35
C ARG A 31 5.72 -6.36 4.09
N ALA A 32 6.87 -6.44 3.43
CA ALA A 32 8.13 -5.98 3.98
C ALA A 32 8.09 -4.48 4.29
N ARG A 33 7.51 -3.67 3.38
CA ARG A 33 7.31 -2.23 3.60
C ARG A 33 6.40 -1.95 4.80
N ALA A 34 5.21 -2.55 4.85
CA ALA A 34 4.27 -2.33 5.96
C ALA A 34 4.90 -2.67 7.34
N ALA A 35 5.78 -3.68 7.38
CA ALA A 35 6.51 -4.02 8.59
C ALA A 35 7.56 -2.98 8.99
N ARG A 36 8.23 -2.34 8.02
CA ARG A 36 9.15 -1.23 8.28
C ARG A 36 8.42 0.03 8.73
N ASP A 37 7.31 0.36 8.08
CA ASP A 37 6.47 1.49 8.47
C ASP A 37 5.99 1.31 9.92
N LEU A 38 5.53 0.10 10.26
CA LEU A 38 5.14 -0.24 11.63
C LEU A 38 6.32 -0.16 12.61
N ALA A 39 7.49 -0.68 12.27
CA ALA A 39 8.68 -0.57 13.12
C ALA A 39 9.05 0.90 13.38
N HIS A 40 9.03 1.73 12.34
CA HIS A 40 9.30 3.15 12.43
C HIS A 40 8.26 3.88 13.30
N GLU A 41 6.97 3.58 13.15
CA GLU A 41 5.91 4.12 14.00
C GLU A 41 6.11 3.72 15.47
N LEU A 42 6.50 2.48 15.74
CA LEU A 42 6.76 2.00 17.10
C LEU A 42 7.96 2.73 17.74
N ASP A 43 9.04 2.95 16.98
CA ASP A 43 10.19 3.73 17.45
C ASP A 43 9.79 5.18 17.79
N ASN A 44 9.01 5.82 16.93
CA ASN A 44 8.50 7.17 17.16
C ASN A 44 7.60 7.26 18.41
N ASN A 45 6.97 6.14 18.80
CA ASN A 45 6.14 6.01 20.00
C ASN A 45 6.90 5.43 21.20
N TRP A 46 8.23 5.37 21.15
CA TRP A 46 9.08 4.85 22.23
C TRP A 46 8.81 3.39 22.60
N ALA A 47 8.17 2.65 21.68
CA ALA A 47 7.85 1.24 21.79
C ALA A 47 8.87 0.38 21.04
N ASN A 48 10.15 0.75 21.10
CA ASN A 48 11.24 0.10 20.37
C ASN A 48 11.23 -1.43 20.62
N ILE A 49 11.20 -2.19 19.53
CA ILE A 49 11.20 -3.65 19.50
C ILE A 49 12.31 -4.21 18.59
N ASP A 50 13.25 -3.38 18.15
CA ASP A 50 14.32 -3.77 17.21
C ASP A 50 15.12 -4.96 17.72
N ASP A 51 15.48 -4.98 19.00
CA ASP A 51 16.22 -6.09 19.60
C ASP A 51 15.43 -7.41 19.53
N LEU A 52 14.10 -7.35 19.69
CA LEU A 52 13.24 -8.53 19.59
C LEU A 52 13.06 -8.98 18.14
N VAL A 53 13.00 -8.02 17.19
CA VAL A 53 12.96 -8.31 15.75
C VAL A 53 14.26 -9.00 15.33
N ASP A 54 15.41 -8.45 15.72
CA ASP A 54 16.73 -9.03 15.46
C ASP A 54 16.86 -10.42 16.09
N GLN A 55 16.39 -10.60 17.33
CA GLN A 55 16.40 -11.91 17.98
C GLN A 55 15.60 -12.95 17.19
N HIS A 56 14.44 -12.57 16.64
CA HIS A 56 13.64 -13.47 15.80
C HIS A 56 14.31 -13.76 14.45
N LEU A 57 14.90 -12.75 13.79
CA LEU A 57 15.65 -12.95 12.56
C LEU A 57 16.83 -13.91 12.76
N ILE A 58 17.61 -13.72 13.82
CA ILE A 58 18.75 -14.58 14.15
C ILE A 58 18.27 -16.00 14.48
N SER A 59 17.21 -16.12 15.28
CA SER A 59 16.62 -17.41 15.64
C SER A 59 16.16 -18.20 14.41
N ASP A 60 15.66 -17.50 13.40
CA ASP A 60 15.18 -18.10 12.14
C ASP A 60 16.31 -18.26 11.10
N GLY A 61 17.56 -17.93 11.46
CA GLY A 61 18.76 -18.15 10.63
C GLY A 61 19.08 -17.02 9.64
N TYR A 62 18.43 -15.87 9.77
CA TYR A 62 18.65 -14.71 8.90
C TYR A 62 19.73 -13.77 9.41
N SER A 63 20.45 -13.14 8.48
CA SER A 63 21.43 -12.09 8.78
C SER A 63 20.73 -10.74 8.94
N THR A 64 20.72 -10.20 10.16
CA THR A 64 20.12 -8.88 10.46
C THR A 64 20.77 -7.76 9.65
N ALA A 65 22.08 -7.86 9.40
CA ALA A 65 22.82 -6.90 8.58
C ALA A 65 22.39 -6.90 7.11
N GLU A 66 22.03 -8.07 6.56
CA GLU A 66 21.55 -8.18 5.17
C GLU A 66 20.13 -7.64 5.05
N VAL A 67 19.23 -8.01 5.96
CA VAL A 67 17.84 -7.52 5.99
C VAL A 67 17.80 -5.99 6.11
N ARG A 68 18.64 -5.39 6.96
CA ARG A 68 18.74 -3.93 7.10
C ARG A 68 19.35 -3.27 5.87
N ARG A 69 20.34 -3.89 5.22
CA ARG A 69 20.95 -3.36 4.00
C ARG A 69 19.98 -3.38 2.82
N GLU A 70 19.21 -4.46 2.67
CA GLU A 70 18.16 -4.58 1.66
C GLU A 70 17.10 -3.49 1.85
N SER A 71 16.73 -3.22 3.11
CA SER A 71 15.83 -2.13 3.48
C SER A 71 16.37 -0.75 3.09
N ALA A 72 17.67 -0.50 3.27
CA ALA A 72 18.30 0.78 2.91
C ALA A 72 18.44 0.99 1.39
N ASN A 73 18.43 -0.11 0.62
CA ASN A 73 18.55 -0.09 -0.84
C ASN A 73 17.20 -0.09 -1.56
N GLU A 74 16.08 -0.18 -0.83
CA GLU A 74 14.77 -0.01 -1.45
C GLU A 74 14.66 1.41 -1.99
N THR A 75 14.46 1.49 -3.31
CA THR A 75 14.16 2.76 -3.97
C THR A 75 12.88 3.32 -3.33
N PRO A 76 12.84 4.61 -2.97
CA PRO A 76 11.61 5.25 -2.51
C PRO A 76 10.48 4.88 -3.46
N ASP A 77 9.31 4.55 -2.92
CA ASP A 77 8.17 4.21 -3.75
C ASP A 77 7.97 5.33 -4.79
N PRO A 78 8.09 5.05 -6.10
CA PRO A 78 7.85 6.06 -7.12
C PRO A 78 6.42 6.64 -7.03
N TRP A 79 5.52 5.96 -6.31
CA TRP A 79 4.14 6.40 -6.08
C TRP A 79 3.96 7.33 -4.86
N GLY A 80 5.04 7.64 -4.12
CA GLY A 80 5.06 8.54 -2.98
C GLY A 80 4.55 7.92 -1.67
N PRO A 81 4.73 8.61 -0.52
CA PRO A 81 4.24 8.13 0.76
C PRO A 81 2.71 8.09 0.79
N GLY A 82 2.14 6.93 1.13
CA GLY A 82 0.70 6.77 1.40
C GLY A 82 -0.18 6.37 0.22
N VAL A 83 0.38 6.17 -0.99
CA VAL A 83 -0.36 5.61 -2.12
C VAL A 83 0.22 4.25 -2.49
N THR A 84 -0.56 3.19 -2.28
CA THR A 84 -0.13 1.85 -2.71
C THR A 84 -0.12 1.77 -4.24
N ARG A 85 0.70 0.87 -4.81
CA ARG A 85 0.70 0.58 -6.25
C ARG A 85 -0.71 0.31 -6.79
N ASP A 86 -1.50 -0.46 -6.05
CA ASP A 86 -2.86 -0.82 -6.45
C ASP A 86 -3.77 0.40 -6.46
N GLN A 87 -3.59 1.31 -5.51
CA GLN A 87 -4.33 2.57 -5.44
C GLN A 87 -3.90 3.57 -6.52
N ALA A 88 -2.61 3.65 -6.82
CA ALA A 88 -2.10 4.42 -7.96
C ALA A 88 -2.67 3.89 -9.29
N MET A 89 -2.67 2.56 -9.48
CA MET A 89 -3.23 1.93 -10.67
C MET A 89 -4.74 2.19 -10.78
N ALA A 90 -5.48 2.05 -9.68
CA ALA A 90 -6.91 2.36 -9.64
C ALA A 90 -7.19 3.82 -10.03
N ASN A 91 -6.40 4.78 -9.53
CA ASN A 91 -6.53 6.20 -9.88
C ASN A 91 -6.31 6.46 -11.38
N VAL A 92 -5.24 5.90 -11.95
CA VAL A 92 -4.90 6.05 -13.37
C VAL A 92 -5.97 5.45 -14.27
N VAL A 93 -6.41 4.22 -13.97
CA VAL A 93 -7.45 3.53 -14.72
C VAL A 93 -8.77 4.28 -14.63
N THR A 94 -9.14 4.75 -13.42
CA THR A 94 -10.34 5.56 -13.19
C THR A 94 -10.32 6.84 -14.04
N LEU A 95 -9.20 7.56 -14.05
CA LEU A 95 -9.07 8.80 -14.81
C LEU A 95 -9.24 8.58 -16.31
N HIS A 96 -8.52 7.63 -16.89
CA HIS A 96 -8.62 7.37 -18.34
C HIS A 96 -9.96 6.77 -18.76
N LEU A 97 -10.59 5.97 -17.90
CA LEU A 97 -11.97 5.53 -18.12
C LEU A 97 -12.93 6.71 -18.12
N ALA A 98 -12.81 7.63 -17.17
CA ALA A 98 -13.62 8.84 -17.13
C ALA A 98 -13.41 9.70 -18.39
N GLU A 99 -12.17 9.86 -18.87
CA GLU A 99 -11.87 10.56 -20.13
C GLU A 99 -12.48 9.87 -21.36
N ALA A 100 -12.40 8.54 -21.42
CA ALA A 100 -12.92 7.75 -22.53
C ALA A 100 -14.46 7.75 -22.59
N LEU A 101 -15.12 7.91 -21.44
CA LEU A 101 -16.57 7.94 -21.30
C LEU A 101 -17.17 9.35 -21.49
N LEU A 102 -16.36 10.40 -21.45
CA LEU A 102 -16.80 11.78 -21.71
C LEU A 102 -17.16 12.01 -23.18
N ASP A 103 -17.99 13.03 -23.40
CA ASP A 103 -18.49 13.38 -24.72
C ASP A 103 -17.35 13.87 -25.64
N GLY A 104 -17.41 13.54 -26.93
CA GLY A 104 -16.35 13.85 -27.91
C GLY A 104 -15.35 12.74 -28.23
N LYS A 105 -15.41 11.58 -27.56
CA LYS A 105 -14.72 10.34 -28.01
C LYS A 105 -15.59 9.54 -28.98
N SER A 106 -15.01 8.59 -29.72
CA SER A 106 -15.80 7.72 -30.60
C SER A 106 -16.67 6.75 -29.79
N GLU A 107 -17.79 6.30 -30.35
CA GLU A 107 -18.63 5.26 -29.70
C GLU A 107 -17.87 3.95 -29.47
N GLU A 108 -16.89 3.65 -30.32
CA GLU A 108 -16.00 2.51 -30.14
C GLU A 108 -15.20 2.65 -28.84
N VAL A 109 -14.54 3.79 -28.62
CA VAL A 109 -13.78 4.07 -27.40
C VAL A 109 -14.67 4.01 -26.15
N ARG A 110 -15.90 4.55 -26.23
CA ARG A 110 -16.87 4.44 -25.12
C ARG A 110 -17.27 3.00 -24.84
N THR A 111 -17.43 2.17 -25.88
CA THR A 111 -17.79 0.75 -25.73
C THR A 111 -16.67 -0.02 -25.06
N TRP A 112 -15.41 0.19 -25.48
CA TRP A 112 -14.23 -0.39 -24.84
C TRP A 112 -14.10 0.03 -23.37
N ALA A 113 -14.29 1.31 -23.06
CA ALA A 113 -14.23 1.81 -21.70
C ALA A 113 -15.31 1.19 -20.79
N ARG A 114 -16.55 1.07 -21.28
CA ARG A 114 -17.64 0.39 -20.56
C ARG A 114 -17.32 -1.09 -20.33
N GLY A 115 -16.74 -1.77 -21.33
CA GLY A 115 -16.30 -3.16 -21.23
C GLY A 115 -15.25 -3.37 -20.15
N LEU A 116 -14.20 -2.54 -20.15
CA LEU A 116 -13.13 -2.60 -19.16
C LEU A 116 -13.66 -2.33 -17.73
N ALA A 117 -14.54 -1.33 -17.56
CA ALA A 117 -15.17 -1.06 -16.26
C ALA A 117 -16.01 -2.26 -15.76
N HIS A 118 -16.67 -2.99 -16.65
CA HIS A 118 -17.42 -4.19 -16.30
C HIS A 118 -16.49 -5.35 -15.90
N GLU A 119 -15.37 -5.55 -16.59
CA GLU A 119 -14.38 -6.57 -16.26
C GLU A 119 -13.73 -6.31 -14.89
N LEU A 120 -13.36 -5.06 -14.61
CA LEU A 120 -12.81 -4.67 -13.30
C LEU A 120 -13.82 -4.94 -12.17
N LYS A 121 -15.10 -4.63 -12.39
CA LYS A 121 -16.16 -4.96 -11.42
C LYS A 121 -16.30 -6.46 -11.17
N ARG A 122 -16.12 -7.30 -12.21
CA ARG A 122 -16.14 -8.77 -12.07
C ARG A 122 -14.98 -9.29 -11.21
N GLU A 123 -13.82 -8.65 -11.30
CA GLU A 123 -12.65 -8.92 -10.45
C GLU A 123 -12.74 -8.25 -9.06
N ARG A 124 -13.93 -7.75 -8.68
CA ARG A 124 -14.21 -7.06 -7.40
C ARG A 124 -13.47 -5.74 -7.22
N ILE A 125 -13.07 -5.10 -8.31
CA ILE A 125 -12.50 -3.75 -8.33
C ILE A 125 -13.60 -2.79 -8.83
N ASP A 126 -14.43 -2.29 -7.92
CA ASP A 126 -15.51 -1.37 -8.27
C ASP A 126 -15.02 0.08 -8.26
N LEU A 127 -14.92 0.68 -9.45
CA LEU A 127 -14.46 2.05 -9.67
C LEU A 127 -15.59 3.00 -10.10
N ILE A 128 -16.85 2.56 -10.09
CA ILE A 128 -17.97 3.29 -10.70
C ILE A 128 -18.13 4.69 -10.09
N ASP A 129 -18.11 4.79 -8.76
CA ASP A 129 -18.29 6.06 -8.06
C ASP A 129 -17.11 7.01 -8.33
N ASP A 130 -15.89 6.47 -8.42
CA ASP A 130 -14.68 7.23 -8.70
C ASP A 130 -14.66 7.76 -10.13
N ILE A 131 -15.05 6.93 -11.10
CA ILE A 131 -15.18 7.32 -12.51
C ILE A 131 -16.20 8.45 -12.62
N GLY A 132 -17.36 8.32 -11.97
CA GLY A 132 -18.39 9.36 -11.95
C GLY A 132 -17.89 10.69 -11.38
N ARG A 133 -17.16 10.67 -10.26
CA ARG A 133 -16.54 11.87 -9.66
C ARG A 133 -15.55 12.53 -10.60
N HIS A 134 -14.71 11.76 -11.28
CA HIS A 134 -13.73 12.29 -12.24
C HIS A 134 -14.40 12.89 -13.48
N MET A 135 -15.41 12.22 -14.06
CA MET A 135 -16.20 12.75 -15.17
C MET A 135 -16.85 14.08 -14.80
N GLN A 136 -17.46 14.17 -13.62
CA GLN A 136 -18.08 15.40 -13.13
C GLN A 136 -17.05 16.52 -12.94
N ARG A 137 -15.90 16.22 -12.35
CA ARG A 137 -14.82 17.20 -12.16
C ARG A 137 -14.30 17.74 -13.49
N MET A 138 -14.11 16.87 -14.49
CA MET A 138 -13.66 17.25 -15.83
C MET A 138 -14.71 18.08 -16.57
N ALA A 139 -15.99 17.70 -16.49
CA ALA A 139 -17.08 18.46 -17.10
C ALA A 139 -17.28 19.85 -16.48
N LEU A 140 -16.93 20.01 -15.19
CA LEU A 140 -17.05 21.26 -14.46
C LEU A 140 -15.76 22.12 -14.47
N GLY A 141 -14.69 21.67 -15.16
CA GLY A 141 -13.43 22.42 -15.27
C GLY A 141 -12.61 22.51 -13.98
N GLY A 142 -12.69 21.49 -13.11
CA GLY A 142 -11.92 21.45 -11.87
C GLY A 142 -10.39 21.38 -12.11
N PRO A 143 -9.57 21.84 -11.14
CA PRO A 143 -8.12 21.97 -11.33
C PRO A 143 -7.50 20.62 -11.72
N THR A 144 -6.86 20.60 -12.88
CA THR A 144 -5.93 19.56 -13.30
C THR A 144 -4.71 19.63 -12.38
N ASN A 145 -4.75 18.92 -11.25
CA ASN A 145 -3.53 18.58 -10.54
C ASN A 145 -2.74 17.62 -11.43
N GLU A 146 -2.00 18.18 -12.38
CA GLU A 146 -0.89 17.51 -13.02
C GLU A 146 0.07 17.09 -11.90
N ILE A 147 0.13 15.79 -11.63
CA ILE A 147 1.20 15.22 -10.83
C ILE A 147 2.44 15.31 -11.72
N PRO A 148 3.49 16.08 -11.36
CA PRO A 148 4.68 16.17 -12.17
C PRO A 148 5.42 14.83 -12.10
N PHE A 149 5.75 14.28 -13.28
CA PHE A 149 6.59 13.10 -13.45
C PHE A 149 8.05 13.38 -13.06
#